data_AF-A0AAN7L7U1-F1
#
_entry.id   AF-A0AAN7L7U1-F1
#
_cell.length_a   1.000
_cell.length_b   1.000
_cell.length_c   1.000
_cell.angle_alpha   90.00
_cell.angle_beta   90.00
_cell.angle_gamma   90.00
#
_symmetry.space_group_name_H-M   'P 1'
#
loop_
_entity.id
_entity.type
_entity.pdbx_description
1 polymer ?
#
loop_
_entity_poly.entity_id
_entity_poly.type
_entity_poly.pdbx_seq_one_letter_code
_entity_poly.pdbx_strand_id
1 'polypeptide(L)'
;MASPDGKHRRSGTNGEAKPPDSKKLKLSALITDEEIQSEFSHHDASVARINNGSFGSCPQSVISAQQRWQLRFLRQPDSFYVNDLKPGVLESREAIRSIINADDVSEVSIVDNATTAAAIVLQQMAWAFAEGRFEKGDVAVMLHYAYGAVKKSMEAYVTRAGGRVVEVQLPFPVKSNEEIITEFKLALERGKLKGQRIRLAVIDHVTSMPSVVIPVKELVKICREEGVDQVFVDAAHGIGCVDVDMKEIGADFYASNLHKWFFCPPSAAFLYCRKSAKFSDLHHPVVSHEYGNGLAIESTWIGTRDYSSQLVVPSVVEFVNRFRGGIEGIKKRNHEVVVRMGKMLAESWGTSLGCPPDMCSSMIMVGLPSCLGIMSERDTLKLRTHLRDCFRVEVPIYYRAPKEGEIDPVTGYARISHQVYNKPEDYERFRDAIKKLVGDNFTCASLSA
;
A
#
# COMPACT_ATOMS: atom_id res chain seq x y z
N MET A 1 9.31 5.86 73.13
CA MET A 1 9.33 7.26 73.61
C MET A 1 9.14 8.13 72.37
N ALA A 2 7.90 8.45 72.01
CA ALA A 2 7.12 9.61 72.47
C ALA A 2 7.61 10.93 71.82
N SER A 3 6.78 11.45 70.92
CA SER A 3 6.79 12.82 70.36
C SER A 3 6.61 13.89 71.47
N PRO A 4 6.71 15.20 71.17
CA PRO A 4 5.56 15.90 70.58
C PRO A 4 5.85 17.09 69.63
N ASP A 5 4.96 17.19 68.63
CA ASP A 5 4.26 18.34 68.04
C ASP A 5 4.78 19.79 68.19
N GLY A 6 4.84 20.46 67.03
CA GLY A 6 4.79 21.92 66.88
C GLY A 6 4.01 22.31 65.62
N LYS A 7 2.75 22.69 65.81
CA LYS A 7 1.78 23.16 64.79
C LYS A 7 2.25 24.43 64.06
N HIS A 8 2.11 24.48 62.73
CA HIS A 8 1.83 25.75 62.05
C HIS A 8 0.69 25.64 61.03
N ARG A 9 -0.11 26.72 61.04
CA ARG A 9 -1.46 26.89 60.51
C ARG A 9 -1.49 26.94 58.98
N ARG A 10 -2.56 26.37 58.43
CA ARG A 10 -3.08 26.65 57.09
C ARG A 10 -3.54 28.11 56.98
N SER A 11 -3.15 28.81 55.93
CA SER A 11 -3.95 29.88 55.32
C SER A 11 -4.13 29.53 53.85
N GLY A 12 -5.37 29.25 53.46
CA GLY A 12 -5.73 28.96 52.09
C GLY A 12 -5.78 30.23 51.25
N THR A 13 -5.32 30.09 50.01
CA THR A 13 -5.83 30.86 48.88
C THR A 13 -6.07 29.86 47.75
N ASN A 14 -7.34 29.50 47.55
CA ASN A 14 -7.82 28.75 46.40
C ASN A 14 -7.59 29.59 45.14
N GLY A 15 -6.57 29.24 44.37
CA GLY A 15 -6.51 29.56 42.95
C GLY A 15 -6.73 28.26 42.18
N GLU A 16 -7.97 27.99 41.79
CA GLU A 16 -8.27 26.92 40.84
C GLU A 16 -7.52 27.21 39.53
N ALA A 17 -6.42 26.50 39.31
CA ALA A 17 -5.75 26.50 38.03
C ALA A 17 -6.67 25.79 37.02
N LYS A 18 -7.32 26.60 36.16
CA LYS A 18 -8.03 26.08 34.99
C LYS A 18 -7.11 25.15 34.19
N PRO A 19 -7.59 23.99 33.73
CA PRO A 19 -6.83 23.16 32.82
C PRO A 19 -6.50 23.97 31.57
N PRO A 20 -5.31 23.78 30.96
CA PRO A 20 -4.94 24.55 29.78
C PRO A 20 -6.00 24.31 28.70
N ASP A 21 -6.58 25.40 28.23
CA ASP A 21 -7.50 25.40 27.09
C ASP A 21 -6.90 24.54 25.99
N SER A 22 -7.60 23.45 25.64
CA SER A 22 -7.33 22.72 24.43
C SER A 22 -7.37 23.74 23.31
N LYS A 23 -6.20 24.06 22.74
CA LYS A 23 -6.13 24.87 21.53
C LYS A 23 -6.99 24.14 20.50
N LYS A 24 -8.23 24.60 20.32
CA LYS A 24 -9.07 24.22 19.20
C LYS A 24 -8.19 24.40 17.97
N LEU A 25 -7.79 23.28 17.36
CA LEU A 25 -7.15 23.27 16.06
C LEU A 25 -8.01 24.18 15.18
N LYS A 26 -7.44 25.33 14.76
CA LYS A 26 -8.09 26.17 13.76
C LYS A 26 -8.32 25.23 12.58
N LEU A 27 -9.58 24.92 12.26
CA LEU A 27 -9.91 24.18 11.04
C LEU A 27 -9.23 24.95 9.91
N SER A 28 -8.18 24.35 9.32
CA SER A 28 -7.56 24.88 8.12
C SER A 28 -8.68 25.02 7.08
N ALA A 29 -8.70 26.13 6.35
CA ALA A 29 -9.61 26.27 5.23
C ALA A 29 -9.47 25.03 4.31
N LEU A 30 -10.59 24.59 3.75
CA LEU A 30 -10.58 23.48 2.81
C LEU A 30 -9.70 23.85 1.62
N ILE A 31 -8.88 22.90 1.15
CA ILE A 31 -8.00 23.11 0.01
C ILE A 31 -8.81 23.35 -1.27
N THR A 32 -8.42 24.38 -2.01
CA THR A 32 -8.97 24.74 -3.33
C THR A 32 -8.28 23.96 -4.45
N ASP A 33 -8.88 23.90 -5.63
CA ASP A 33 -8.24 23.23 -6.78
C ASP A 33 -6.96 23.98 -7.21
N GLU A 34 -6.91 25.31 -7.10
CA GLU A 34 -5.71 26.12 -7.35
C GLU A 34 -4.57 25.77 -6.38
N GLU A 35 -4.87 25.60 -5.09
CA GLU A 35 -3.89 25.16 -4.10
C GLU A 35 -3.41 23.73 -4.38
N ILE A 36 -4.30 22.81 -4.78
CA ILE A 36 -3.87 21.45 -5.21
C ILE A 36 -2.88 21.56 -6.36
N GLN A 37 -3.15 22.38 -7.38
CA GLN A 37 -2.23 22.57 -8.50
C GLN A 37 -0.89 23.17 -8.05
N SER A 38 -0.90 24.12 -7.12
CA SER A 38 0.32 24.69 -6.55
C SER A 38 1.15 23.63 -5.80
N GLU A 39 0.51 22.76 -5.02
CA GLU A 39 1.17 21.71 -4.23
C GLU A 39 1.86 20.66 -5.13
N PHE A 40 1.39 20.45 -6.36
CA PHE A 40 1.96 19.50 -7.31
C PHE A 40 2.61 20.18 -8.55
N SER A 41 2.92 21.48 -8.46
CA SER A 41 3.52 22.27 -9.55
C SER A 41 4.92 21.81 -9.98
N HIS A 42 5.57 20.96 -9.18
CA HIS A 42 6.83 20.31 -9.51
C HIS A 42 6.67 19.11 -10.49
N HIS A 43 5.44 18.74 -10.86
CA HIS A 43 5.19 17.74 -11.90
C HIS A 43 5.49 18.32 -13.29
N ASP A 44 5.95 17.47 -14.20
CA ASP A 44 6.06 17.83 -15.61
C ASP A 44 4.67 17.92 -16.24
N ALA A 45 4.18 19.15 -16.45
CA ALA A 45 2.87 19.41 -17.04
C ALA A 45 2.72 18.94 -18.49
N SER A 46 3.82 18.59 -19.18
CA SER A 46 3.77 18.04 -20.54
C SER A 46 3.42 16.56 -20.57
N VAL A 47 3.47 15.85 -19.43
CA VAL A 47 3.27 14.41 -19.33
C VAL A 47 1.92 14.08 -18.69
N ALA A 48 1.10 13.30 -19.37
CA ALA A 48 -0.10 12.70 -18.82
C ALA A 48 0.29 11.52 -17.91
N ARG A 49 0.53 11.82 -16.63
CA ARG A 49 0.96 10.85 -15.62
C ARG A 49 -0.25 10.20 -14.94
N ILE A 50 -0.76 9.12 -15.54
CA ILE A 50 -1.91 8.37 -15.05
C ILE A 50 -1.53 7.09 -14.28
N ASN A 51 -0.40 7.13 -13.56
CA ASN A 51 0.19 6.00 -12.83
C ASN A 51 0.63 6.36 -11.40
N ASN A 52 -0.24 7.01 -10.62
CA ASN A 52 0.04 7.26 -9.20
C ASN A 52 0.40 5.97 -8.43
N GLY A 53 -0.28 4.85 -8.74
CA GLY A 53 -0.11 3.60 -7.98
C GLY A 53 1.30 3.02 -7.94
N SER A 54 2.16 3.29 -8.93
CA SER A 54 3.54 2.75 -8.91
C SER A 54 4.42 3.40 -7.83
N PHE A 55 4.52 4.73 -7.83
CA PHE A 55 5.52 5.46 -7.04
C PHE A 55 4.95 6.58 -6.18
N GLY A 56 3.68 6.94 -6.38
CA GLY A 56 3.03 8.07 -5.70
C GLY A 56 3.66 9.43 -5.97
N SER A 57 3.25 10.44 -5.21
CA SER A 57 3.85 11.77 -5.21
C SER A 57 3.57 12.48 -3.90
N CYS A 58 4.35 13.52 -3.61
CA CYS A 58 4.37 14.25 -2.36
C CYS A 58 4.06 15.73 -2.63
N PRO A 59 3.11 16.36 -1.93
CA PRO A 59 2.80 17.78 -2.11
C PRO A 59 3.96 18.67 -1.63
N GLN A 60 4.10 19.86 -2.23
CA GLN A 60 5.19 20.80 -1.98
C GLN A 60 5.34 21.16 -0.49
N SER A 61 4.23 21.30 0.23
CA SER A 61 4.21 21.51 1.68
C SER A 61 4.91 20.40 2.47
N VAL A 62 4.70 19.13 2.09
CA VAL A 62 5.32 17.96 2.71
C VAL A 62 6.79 17.83 2.28
N ILE A 63 7.11 18.12 1.01
CA ILE A 63 8.51 18.22 0.55
C ILE A 63 9.27 19.24 1.39
N SER A 64 8.66 20.40 1.64
CA SER A 64 9.25 21.45 2.47
C SER A 64 9.40 21.00 3.93
N ALA A 65 8.48 20.20 4.46
CA ALA A 65 8.61 19.59 5.79
C ALA A 65 9.76 18.59 5.87
N GLN A 66 9.92 17.77 4.84
CA GLN A 66 11.01 16.80 4.73
C GLN A 66 12.38 17.51 4.75
N GLN A 67 12.53 18.56 3.96
CA GLN A 67 13.76 19.37 3.92
C GLN A 67 14.11 19.97 5.28
N ARG A 68 13.10 20.41 6.06
CA ARG A 68 13.34 20.89 7.44
C ARG A 68 13.90 19.79 8.34
N TRP A 69 13.39 18.57 8.24
CA TRP A 69 13.92 17.42 9.00
C TRP A 69 15.35 17.08 8.60
N GLN A 70 15.65 17.06 7.30
CA GLN A 70 16.99 16.82 6.78
C GLN A 70 18.00 17.87 7.28
N LEU A 71 17.64 19.16 7.23
CA LEU A 71 18.48 20.24 7.75
C LEU A 71 18.63 20.18 9.27
N ARG A 72 17.60 19.73 10.01
CA ARG A 72 17.67 19.55 11.46
C ARG A 72 18.67 18.46 11.83
N PHE A 73 18.66 17.32 11.12
CA PHE A 73 19.64 16.26 11.29
C PHE A 73 21.07 16.79 11.06
N LEU A 74 21.31 17.48 9.94
CA LEU A 74 22.64 18.00 9.60
C LEU A 74 23.14 19.11 10.53
N ARG A 75 22.23 19.81 11.23
CA ARG A 75 22.60 20.90 12.14
C ARG A 75 23.31 20.38 13.39
N GLN A 76 22.84 19.28 13.97
CA GLN A 76 23.38 18.65 15.18
C GLN A 76 22.99 17.15 15.21
N PRO A 77 23.72 16.25 14.51
CA PRO A 77 23.33 14.85 14.33
C PRO A 77 23.13 14.07 15.64
N ASP A 78 24.01 14.25 16.62
CA ASP A 78 23.92 13.53 17.91
C ASP A 78 22.67 13.94 18.69
N SER A 79 22.39 15.26 18.74
CA SER A 79 21.17 15.77 19.37
C SER A 79 19.92 15.27 18.64
N PHE A 80 19.95 15.23 17.30
CA PHE A 80 18.82 14.74 16.52
C PHE A 80 18.51 13.27 16.84
N TYR A 81 19.54 12.42 16.86
CA TYR A 81 19.37 11.01 17.16
C TYR A 81 18.75 10.79 18.54
N VAL A 82 19.25 11.47 19.56
CA VAL A 82 18.81 11.29 20.94
C VAL A 82 17.44 11.94 21.20
N ASN A 83 17.21 13.15 20.69
CA ASN A 83 16.09 13.99 21.13
C ASN A 83 14.96 14.13 20.09
N ASP A 84 15.24 13.94 18.80
CA ASP A 84 14.29 14.26 17.74
C ASP A 84 13.75 13.02 17.04
N LEU A 85 14.62 12.06 16.71
CA LEU A 85 14.26 10.91 15.89
C LEU A 85 13.22 10.01 16.58
N LYS A 86 13.52 9.52 17.79
CA LYS A 86 12.63 8.58 18.49
C LYS A 86 11.26 9.20 18.79
N PRO A 87 11.16 10.44 19.34
CA PRO A 87 9.86 11.07 19.56
C PRO A 87 9.10 11.34 18.25
N GLY A 88 9.78 11.80 17.20
CA GLY A 88 9.13 12.07 15.92
C GLY A 88 8.63 10.80 15.22
N VAL A 89 9.38 9.69 15.29
CA VAL A 89 8.91 8.40 14.76
C VAL A 89 7.73 7.88 15.57
N LEU A 90 7.72 8.07 16.90
CA LEU A 90 6.57 7.73 17.74
C LEU A 90 5.33 8.55 17.35
N GLU A 91 5.47 9.86 17.13
CA GLU A 91 4.38 10.72 16.66
C GLU A 91 3.80 10.23 15.33
N SER A 92 4.67 9.88 14.37
CA SER A 92 4.26 9.28 13.10
C SER A 92 3.52 7.94 13.30
N ARG A 93 3.99 7.09 14.21
CA ARG A 93 3.35 5.81 14.52
C ARG A 93 1.98 6.00 15.15
N GLU A 94 1.81 6.96 16.06
CA GLU A 94 0.52 7.28 16.66
C GLU A 94 -0.48 7.81 15.62
N ALA A 95 -0.01 8.67 14.71
CA ALA A 95 -0.83 9.15 13.60
C ALA A 95 -1.33 7.98 12.73
N ILE A 96 -0.45 7.05 12.36
CA ILE A 96 -0.83 5.84 11.59
C ILE A 96 -1.79 4.96 12.40
N ARG A 97 -1.47 4.69 13.68
CA ARG A 97 -2.28 3.87 14.59
C ARG A 97 -3.72 4.38 14.67
N SER A 98 -3.90 5.69 14.76
CA SER A 98 -5.23 6.33 14.75
C SER A 98 -5.96 6.15 13.42
N ILE A 99 -5.26 6.26 12.29
CA ILE A 99 -5.87 6.17 10.95
C ILE A 99 -6.35 4.74 10.66
N ILE A 100 -5.55 3.73 11.02
CA ILE A 100 -5.84 2.33 10.71
C ILE A 100 -6.67 1.62 11.78
N ASN A 101 -7.09 2.36 12.82
CA ASN A 101 -7.82 1.86 13.98
C ASN A 101 -7.11 0.67 14.68
N ALA A 102 -5.79 0.74 14.86
CA ALA A 102 -5.06 -0.25 15.66
C ALA A 102 -5.28 -0.03 17.18
N ASP A 103 -5.13 -1.08 17.98
CA ASP A 103 -5.41 -1.02 19.43
C ASP A 103 -4.27 -0.35 20.20
N ASP A 104 -3.03 -0.57 19.78
CA ASP A 104 -1.83 -0.09 20.47
C ASP A 104 -0.79 0.39 19.45
N VAL A 105 -0.07 1.47 19.78
CA VAL A 105 1.02 1.98 18.94
C VAL A 105 2.15 0.97 18.76
N SER A 106 2.33 0.04 19.72
CA SER A 106 3.29 -1.06 19.62
C SER A 106 3.03 -1.99 18.44
N GLU A 107 1.80 -2.01 17.93
CA GLU A 107 1.41 -2.82 16.77
C GLU A 107 1.87 -2.19 15.45
N VAL A 108 2.28 -0.92 15.45
CA VAL A 108 2.65 -0.19 14.22
C VAL A 108 4.15 0.03 14.17
N SER A 109 4.80 -0.57 13.17
CA SER A 109 6.21 -0.31 12.82
C SER A 109 6.27 0.53 11.55
N ILE A 110 7.18 1.51 11.47
CA ILE A 110 7.46 2.23 10.22
C ILE A 110 8.70 1.60 9.58
N VAL A 111 8.57 1.20 8.31
CA VAL A 111 9.62 0.55 7.52
C VAL A 111 9.74 1.24 6.16
N ASP A 112 10.71 0.84 5.35
CA ASP A 112 11.04 1.54 4.10
C ASP A 112 9.95 1.41 3.05
N ASN A 113 9.41 0.20 2.92
CA ASN A 113 8.46 -0.16 1.89
C ASN A 113 7.82 -1.52 2.23
N ALA A 114 6.74 -1.86 1.52
CA ALA A 114 6.04 -3.13 1.64
C ALA A 114 6.95 -4.35 1.37
N THR A 115 8.02 -4.21 0.58
CA THR A 115 8.98 -5.30 0.37
C THR A 115 9.79 -5.60 1.62
N THR A 116 10.24 -4.58 2.35
CA THR A 116 10.86 -4.76 3.68
C THR A 116 9.88 -5.40 4.66
N ALA A 117 8.62 -4.96 4.67
CA ALA A 117 7.59 -5.55 5.52
C ALA A 117 7.35 -7.04 5.22
N ALA A 118 7.26 -7.41 3.95
CA ALA A 118 7.13 -8.80 3.53
C ALA A 118 8.36 -9.63 3.94
N ALA A 119 9.58 -9.08 3.82
CA ALA A 119 10.78 -9.77 4.26
C ALA A 119 10.78 -10.05 5.77
N ILE A 120 10.34 -9.09 6.61
CA ILE A 120 10.20 -9.28 8.07
C ILE A 120 9.29 -10.48 8.39
N VAL A 121 8.08 -10.49 7.81
CA VAL A 121 7.10 -11.57 8.06
C VAL A 121 7.60 -12.91 7.54
N LEU A 122 8.13 -12.94 6.32
CA LEU A 122 8.52 -14.19 5.68
C LEU A 122 9.82 -14.77 6.27
N GLN A 123 10.72 -13.94 6.78
CA GLN A 123 11.89 -14.42 7.51
C GLN A 123 11.48 -15.11 8.83
N GLN A 124 10.46 -14.61 9.52
CA GLN A 124 9.90 -15.27 10.72
C GLN A 124 9.33 -16.67 10.40
N MET A 125 8.76 -16.88 9.20
CA MET A 125 8.40 -18.21 8.73
C MET A 125 9.63 -19.12 8.60
N ALA A 126 10.72 -18.63 8.01
CA ALA A 126 11.96 -19.39 7.85
C ALA A 126 12.52 -19.84 9.22
N TRP A 127 12.52 -18.94 10.21
CA TRP A 127 12.92 -19.27 11.58
C TRP A 127 12.01 -20.33 12.21
N ALA A 128 10.70 -20.24 12.00
CA ALA A 128 9.76 -21.24 12.51
C ALA A 128 10.01 -22.65 11.93
N PHE A 129 10.43 -22.76 10.66
CA PHE A 129 10.91 -24.02 10.10
C PHE A 129 12.25 -24.46 10.72
N ALA A 130 13.21 -23.54 10.86
CA ALA A 130 14.54 -23.83 11.40
C ALA A 130 14.50 -24.33 12.86
N GLU A 131 13.57 -23.79 13.65
CA GLU A 131 13.35 -24.12 15.06
C GLU A 131 12.43 -25.34 15.26
N GLY A 132 11.91 -25.92 14.17
CA GLY A 132 11.01 -27.08 14.22
C GLY A 132 9.58 -26.77 14.70
N ARG A 133 9.18 -25.49 14.73
CA ARG A 133 7.78 -25.09 14.97
C ARG A 133 6.88 -25.42 13.78
N PHE A 134 7.42 -25.36 12.57
CA PHE A 134 6.79 -25.82 11.34
C PHE A 134 7.50 -27.04 10.77
N GLU A 135 6.72 -27.90 10.10
CA GLU A 135 7.20 -29.16 9.53
C GLU A 135 7.49 -29.00 8.03
N LYS A 136 8.48 -29.73 7.50
CA LYS A 136 8.73 -29.73 6.05
C LYS A 136 7.45 -30.12 5.29
N GLY A 137 7.15 -29.36 4.24
CA GLY A 137 5.93 -29.51 3.46
C GLY A 137 4.74 -28.71 3.97
N ASP A 138 4.81 -28.09 5.16
CA ASP A 138 3.82 -27.10 5.60
C ASP A 138 3.68 -25.98 4.56
N VAL A 139 2.46 -25.44 4.46
CA VAL A 139 2.03 -24.66 3.31
C VAL A 139 1.94 -23.18 3.63
N ALA A 140 2.39 -22.36 2.69
CA ALA A 140 1.97 -20.97 2.59
C ALA A 140 1.17 -20.76 1.30
N VAL A 141 0.02 -20.11 1.41
CA VAL A 141 -0.86 -19.78 0.28
C VAL A 141 -0.66 -18.33 -0.10
N MET A 142 -0.56 -18.02 -1.39
CA MET A 142 -0.49 -16.64 -1.88
C MET A 142 -1.32 -16.46 -3.16
N LEU A 143 -1.80 -15.25 -3.43
CA LEU A 143 -2.42 -14.98 -4.73
C LEU A 143 -1.38 -15.10 -5.85
N HIS A 144 -1.73 -15.68 -7.01
CA HIS A 144 -0.79 -15.70 -8.13
C HIS A 144 -0.51 -14.30 -8.70
N TYR A 145 -1.31 -13.29 -8.34
CA TYR A 145 -1.06 -11.87 -8.63
C TYR A 145 -0.24 -11.15 -7.54
N ALA A 146 0.19 -11.86 -6.50
CA ALA A 146 1.09 -11.29 -5.49
C ALA A 146 2.29 -10.63 -6.17
N TYR A 147 2.69 -9.48 -5.64
CA TYR A 147 3.75 -8.68 -6.24
C TYR A 147 5.04 -9.49 -6.39
N GLY A 148 5.78 -9.27 -7.48
CA GLY A 148 6.96 -10.08 -7.82
C GLY A 148 8.00 -10.17 -6.69
N ALA A 149 8.21 -9.09 -5.93
CA ALA A 149 9.11 -9.11 -4.78
C ALA A 149 8.61 -9.98 -3.62
N VAL A 150 7.29 -10.07 -3.41
CA VAL A 150 6.67 -10.96 -2.42
C VAL A 150 6.83 -12.41 -2.86
N LYS A 151 6.57 -12.73 -4.14
CA LYS A 151 6.83 -14.08 -4.68
C LYS A 151 8.28 -14.50 -4.48
N LYS A 152 9.24 -13.62 -4.78
CA LYS A 152 10.66 -13.89 -4.56
C LYS A 152 11.02 -14.03 -3.09
N SER A 153 10.36 -13.30 -2.20
CA SER A 153 10.53 -13.47 -0.76
C SER A 153 9.97 -14.81 -0.27
N MET A 154 8.85 -15.27 -0.82
CA MET A 154 8.29 -16.59 -0.53
C MET A 154 9.25 -17.71 -0.98
N GLU A 155 9.83 -17.61 -2.18
CA GLU A 155 10.88 -18.53 -2.65
C GLU A 155 12.08 -18.54 -1.68
N ALA A 156 12.56 -17.34 -1.30
CA ALA A 156 13.77 -17.18 -0.49
C ALA A 156 13.64 -17.70 0.94
N TYR A 157 12.47 -17.51 1.57
CA TYR A 157 12.29 -17.78 3.00
C TYR A 157 11.39 -18.99 3.30
N VAL A 158 10.36 -19.26 2.50
CA VAL A 158 9.44 -20.39 2.74
C VAL A 158 9.91 -21.62 1.97
N THR A 159 10.07 -21.52 0.65
CA THR A 159 10.45 -22.68 -0.18
C THR A 159 11.84 -23.21 0.21
N ARG A 160 12.81 -22.30 0.40
CA ARG A 160 14.17 -22.68 0.81
C ARG A 160 14.22 -23.37 2.18
N ALA A 161 13.30 -23.05 3.08
CA ALA A 161 13.18 -23.69 4.40
C ALA A 161 12.48 -25.07 4.36
N GLY A 162 12.00 -25.49 3.18
CA GLY A 162 11.29 -26.76 3.00
C GLY A 162 9.77 -26.64 3.06
N GLY A 163 9.23 -25.43 3.11
CA GLY A 163 7.79 -25.17 2.98
C GLY A 163 7.31 -25.28 1.53
N ARG A 164 6.01 -25.54 1.35
CA ARG A 164 5.36 -25.58 0.03
C ARG A 164 4.57 -24.29 -0.19
N VAL A 165 4.68 -23.71 -1.39
CA VAL A 165 3.89 -22.55 -1.78
C VAL A 165 2.74 -22.99 -2.69
N VAL A 166 1.52 -22.56 -2.38
CA VAL A 166 0.34 -22.75 -3.21
C VAL A 166 -0.14 -21.41 -3.72
N GLU A 167 -0.19 -21.27 -5.04
CA GLU A 167 -0.76 -20.08 -5.65
C GLU A 167 -2.27 -20.21 -5.86
N VAL A 168 -3.00 -19.15 -5.54
CA VAL A 168 -4.42 -18.97 -5.89
C VAL A 168 -4.51 -18.39 -7.29
N GLN A 169 -4.96 -19.21 -8.24
CA GLN A 169 -5.14 -18.82 -9.63
C GLN A 169 -6.46 -18.06 -9.78
N LEU A 170 -6.39 -16.73 -9.69
CA LEU A 170 -7.55 -15.86 -9.82
C LEU A 170 -7.89 -15.64 -11.29
N PRO A 171 -9.17 -15.56 -11.66
CA PRO A 171 -9.53 -15.18 -13.02
C PRO A 171 -9.18 -13.70 -13.27
N PHE A 172 -8.97 -13.37 -14.54
CA PHE A 172 -9.01 -12.00 -15.00
C PHE A 172 -9.45 -11.98 -16.48
N PRO A 173 -10.32 -11.05 -16.92
CA PRO A 173 -11.16 -10.13 -16.13
C PRO A 173 -11.95 -10.82 -15.03
N VAL A 174 -12.20 -10.10 -13.93
CA VAL A 174 -12.97 -10.61 -12.79
C VAL A 174 -14.40 -10.07 -12.90
N LYS A 175 -15.40 -10.89 -12.62
CA LYS A 175 -16.81 -10.50 -12.68
C LYS A 175 -17.43 -10.24 -11.32
N SER A 176 -16.90 -10.85 -10.25
CA SER A 176 -17.42 -10.69 -8.90
C SER A 176 -16.41 -11.12 -7.84
N ASN A 177 -16.66 -10.71 -6.60
CA ASN A 177 -15.93 -11.22 -5.43
C ASN A 177 -16.07 -12.74 -5.26
N GLU A 178 -17.20 -13.34 -5.68
CA GLU A 178 -17.44 -14.78 -5.54
C GLU A 178 -16.46 -15.61 -6.38
N GLU A 179 -16.05 -15.14 -7.56
CA GLU A 179 -15.02 -15.80 -8.37
C GLU A 179 -13.69 -15.86 -7.62
N ILE A 180 -13.31 -14.79 -6.91
CA ILE A 180 -12.09 -14.75 -6.09
C ILE A 180 -12.20 -15.68 -4.88
N ILE A 181 -13.33 -15.62 -4.17
CA ILE A 181 -13.60 -16.42 -2.98
C ILE A 181 -13.58 -17.92 -3.31
N THR A 182 -14.17 -18.31 -4.44
CA THR A 182 -14.19 -19.70 -4.90
C THR A 182 -12.78 -20.22 -5.14
N GLU A 183 -11.97 -19.51 -5.92
CA GLU A 183 -10.60 -19.92 -6.21
C GLU A 183 -9.72 -19.95 -4.95
N PHE A 184 -9.95 -19.03 -4.02
CA PHE A 184 -9.27 -19.00 -2.74
C PHE A 184 -9.57 -20.25 -1.90
N LYS A 185 -10.85 -20.64 -1.76
CA LYS A 185 -11.26 -21.87 -1.05
C LYS A 185 -10.64 -23.11 -1.69
N LEU A 186 -10.69 -23.24 -3.02
CA LEU A 186 -10.06 -24.35 -3.73
C LEU A 186 -8.54 -24.41 -3.49
N ALA A 187 -7.87 -23.26 -3.37
CA ALA A 187 -6.44 -23.22 -3.03
C ALA A 187 -6.16 -23.66 -1.59
N LEU A 188 -7.02 -23.30 -0.63
CA LEU A 188 -6.92 -23.80 0.76
C LEU A 188 -7.12 -25.32 0.81
N GLU A 189 -8.09 -25.86 0.09
CA GLU A 189 -8.28 -27.32 -0.03
C GLU A 189 -7.03 -28.01 -0.59
N ARG A 190 -6.47 -27.49 -1.70
CA ARG A 190 -5.20 -27.97 -2.27
C ARG A 190 -4.03 -27.83 -1.29
N GLY A 191 -4.03 -26.80 -0.46
CA GLY A 191 -3.04 -26.56 0.59
C GLY A 191 -3.07 -27.63 1.68
N LYS A 192 -4.26 -28.15 2.00
CA LYS A 192 -4.45 -29.15 3.06
C LYS A 192 -4.29 -30.61 2.61
N LEU A 193 -4.11 -30.85 1.32
CA LEU A 193 -3.90 -32.20 0.79
C LEU A 193 -2.74 -32.90 1.50
N LYS A 194 -2.87 -34.22 1.68
CA LYS A 194 -1.88 -35.07 2.37
C LYS A 194 -1.66 -34.69 3.85
N GLY A 195 -2.65 -34.05 4.49
CA GLY A 195 -2.61 -33.71 5.92
C GLY A 195 -1.69 -32.53 6.26
N GLN A 196 -1.29 -31.75 5.26
CA GLN A 196 -0.43 -30.58 5.47
C GLN A 196 -1.21 -29.43 6.14
N ARG A 197 -0.49 -28.60 6.92
CA ARG A 197 -1.08 -27.43 7.58
C ARG A 197 -0.73 -26.17 6.81
N ILE A 198 -1.71 -25.27 6.69
CA ILE A 198 -1.48 -23.94 6.10
C ILE A 198 -1.05 -23.00 7.21
N ARG A 199 0.23 -22.60 7.17
CA ARG A 199 0.87 -21.77 8.21
C ARG A 199 0.75 -20.28 7.95
N LEU A 200 0.57 -19.90 6.68
CA LEU A 200 0.46 -18.51 6.26
C LEU A 200 -0.43 -18.38 5.03
N ALA A 201 -1.33 -17.39 5.03
CA ALA A 201 -1.93 -16.86 3.81
C ALA A 201 -1.40 -15.44 3.55
N VAL A 202 -0.91 -15.20 2.34
CA VAL A 202 -0.49 -13.88 1.86
C VAL A 202 -1.54 -13.36 0.87
N ILE A 203 -2.22 -12.28 1.23
CA ILE A 203 -3.38 -11.75 0.50
C ILE A 203 -3.09 -10.30 0.11
N ASP A 204 -3.18 -9.98 -1.17
CA ASP A 204 -3.15 -8.58 -1.61
C ASP A 204 -4.47 -7.90 -1.22
N HIS A 205 -4.46 -6.69 -0.66
CA HIS A 205 -5.71 -5.92 -0.50
C HIS A 205 -6.16 -5.30 -1.83
N VAL A 206 -5.18 -4.81 -2.60
CA VAL A 206 -5.38 -4.39 -3.98
C VAL A 206 -4.19 -4.93 -4.77
N THR A 207 -4.45 -5.81 -5.73
CA THR A 207 -3.40 -6.39 -6.57
C THR A 207 -2.73 -5.31 -7.43
N SER A 208 -1.45 -5.48 -7.76
CA SER A 208 -0.74 -4.50 -8.58
C SER A 208 -1.12 -4.62 -10.06
N MET A 209 -0.90 -5.78 -10.68
CA MET A 209 -1.16 -6.02 -12.11
C MET A 209 -1.74 -7.43 -12.29
N PRO A 210 -3.00 -7.57 -12.73
CA PRO A 210 -4.00 -6.52 -12.91
C PRO A 210 -4.38 -5.89 -11.56
N SER A 211 -5.00 -4.70 -11.58
CA SER A 211 -5.48 -4.03 -10.37
C SER A 211 -6.92 -4.40 -10.06
N VAL A 212 -7.13 -5.08 -8.94
CA VAL A 212 -8.43 -5.50 -8.42
C VAL A 212 -8.42 -5.32 -6.90
N VAL A 213 -9.50 -4.76 -6.35
CA VAL A 213 -9.72 -4.75 -4.89
C VAL A 213 -10.18 -6.15 -4.48
N ILE A 214 -9.44 -6.77 -3.58
CA ILE A 214 -9.71 -8.12 -3.08
C ILE A 214 -10.61 -8.02 -1.84
N PRO A 215 -11.62 -8.91 -1.66
CA PRO A 215 -12.48 -8.95 -0.48
C PRO A 215 -11.72 -9.47 0.75
N VAL A 216 -10.78 -8.68 1.26
CA VAL A 216 -9.80 -9.12 2.25
C VAL A 216 -10.44 -9.53 3.57
N LYS A 217 -11.52 -8.85 3.99
CA LYS A 217 -12.24 -9.16 5.24
C LYS A 217 -12.82 -10.57 5.18
N GLU A 218 -13.44 -10.90 4.05
CA GLU A 218 -14.03 -12.21 3.77
C GLU A 218 -12.95 -13.29 3.66
N LEU A 219 -11.85 -13.04 2.94
CA LEU A 219 -10.77 -14.03 2.81
C LEU A 219 -10.05 -14.28 4.15
N VAL A 220 -9.82 -13.26 4.96
CA VAL A 220 -9.26 -13.41 6.31
C VAL A 220 -10.20 -14.24 7.19
N LYS A 221 -11.52 -13.98 7.13
CA LYS A 221 -12.52 -14.76 7.85
C LYS A 221 -12.48 -16.24 7.44
N ILE A 222 -12.46 -16.52 6.14
CA ILE A 222 -12.32 -17.89 5.59
C ILE A 222 -11.03 -18.52 6.11
N CYS A 223 -9.90 -17.81 6.11
CA CYS A 223 -8.65 -18.32 6.67
C CYS A 223 -8.80 -18.75 8.15
N ARG A 224 -9.54 -18.00 8.97
CA ARG A 224 -9.78 -18.39 10.38
C ARG A 224 -10.65 -19.62 10.50
N GLU A 225 -11.75 -19.68 9.75
CA GLU A 225 -12.66 -20.83 9.71
C GLU A 225 -11.95 -22.10 9.25
N GLU A 226 -11.03 -21.95 8.29
CA GLU A 226 -10.21 -23.02 7.75
C GLU A 226 -8.96 -23.33 8.58
N GLY A 227 -8.73 -22.67 9.71
CA GLY A 227 -7.60 -22.95 10.60
C GLY A 227 -6.23 -22.61 10.01
N VAL A 228 -6.15 -21.58 9.17
CA VAL A 228 -4.87 -20.99 8.74
C VAL A 228 -4.23 -20.25 9.92
N ASP A 229 -2.98 -20.61 10.25
CA ASP A 229 -2.33 -20.12 11.48
C ASP A 229 -2.13 -18.59 11.48
N GLN A 230 -1.73 -18.02 10.34
CA GLN A 230 -1.37 -16.61 10.18
C GLN A 230 -1.87 -16.03 8.86
N VAL A 231 -2.27 -14.76 8.87
CA VAL A 231 -2.65 -14.03 7.66
C VAL A 231 -1.85 -12.73 7.54
N PHE A 232 -1.11 -12.60 6.44
CA PHE A 232 -0.42 -11.39 6.05
C PHE A 232 -1.15 -10.74 4.87
N VAL A 233 -1.56 -9.50 5.05
CA VAL A 233 -2.13 -8.68 3.97
C VAL A 233 -1.05 -7.78 3.39
N ASP A 234 -0.62 -8.05 2.15
CA ASP A 234 0.16 -7.08 1.37
C ASP A 234 -0.80 -6.02 0.82
N ALA A 235 -0.78 -4.85 1.44
CA ALA A 235 -1.58 -3.72 1.05
C ALA A 235 -0.69 -2.56 0.64
N ALA A 236 0.35 -2.80 -0.18
CA ALA A 236 1.13 -1.70 -0.74
C ALA A 236 0.25 -0.60 -1.37
N HIS A 237 -0.92 -0.95 -1.90
CA HIS A 237 -1.95 -0.04 -2.42
C HIS A 237 -3.14 0.15 -1.45
N GLY A 238 -2.88 0.17 -0.14
CA GLY A 238 -3.87 0.17 0.95
C GLY A 238 -4.27 1.55 1.46
N ILE A 239 -3.48 2.11 2.39
CA ILE A 239 -3.76 3.39 3.06
C ILE A 239 -3.93 4.53 2.06
N GLY A 240 -5.03 5.29 2.19
CA GLY A 240 -5.38 6.38 1.25
C GLY A 240 -5.99 5.90 -0.07
N CYS A 241 -6.16 4.60 -0.27
CA CYS A 241 -6.71 4.01 -1.50
C CYS A 241 -7.98 3.20 -1.23
N VAL A 242 -7.99 2.40 -0.16
CA VAL A 242 -9.13 1.57 0.30
C VAL A 242 -9.38 1.79 1.79
N ASP A 243 -10.45 1.20 2.33
CA ASP A 243 -10.76 1.25 3.75
C ASP A 243 -9.79 0.36 4.53
N VAL A 244 -9.21 0.92 5.59
CA VAL A 244 -8.20 0.23 6.41
C VAL A 244 -8.61 0.33 7.85
N ASP A 245 -9.13 -0.78 8.38
CA ASP A 245 -9.47 -0.93 9.80
C ASP A 245 -8.92 -2.28 10.28
N MET A 246 -7.95 -2.25 11.17
CA MET A 246 -7.27 -3.46 11.64
C MET A 246 -8.16 -4.37 12.49
N LYS A 247 -9.18 -3.80 13.15
CA LYS A 247 -10.14 -4.56 13.96
C LYS A 247 -11.13 -5.28 13.06
N GLU A 248 -11.61 -4.61 12.01
CA GLU A 248 -12.53 -5.23 11.06
C GLU A 248 -11.84 -6.22 10.11
N ILE A 249 -10.63 -5.92 9.63
CA ILE A 249 -9.91 -6.79 8.69
C ILE A 249 -9.47 -8.08 9.38
N GLY A 250 -9.02 -8.02 10.64
CA GLY A 250 -8.70 -9.22 11.41
C GLY A 250 -7.44 -9.97 10.96
N ALA A 251 -6.57 -9.34 10.17
CA ALA A 251 -5.27 -9.89 9.78
C ALA A 251 -4.28 -9.91 10.95
N ASP A 252 -3.25 -10.77 10.86
CA ASP A 252 -2.15 -10.77 11.84
C ASP A 252 -1.08 -9.75 11.46
N PHE A 253 -0.84 -9.60 10.15
CA PHE A 253 0.07 -8.62 9.59
C PHE A 253 -0.60 -7.83 8.48
N TYR A 254 -0.34 -6.53 8.40
CA TYR A 254 -0.82 -5.69 7.30
C TYR A 254 0.26 -4.65 6.95
N ALA A 255 0.71 -4.64 5.69
CA ALA A 255 1.76 -3.72 5.24
C ALA A 255 1.22 -2.74 4.21
N SER A 256 1.50 -1.44 4.35
CA SER A 256 1.07 -0.45 3.36
C SER A 256 2.09 0.63 3.10
N ASN A 257 2.28 0.99 1.82
CA ASN A 257 3.17 2.07 1.44
C ASN A 257 2.50 3.42 1.67
N LEU A 258 3.10 4.23 2.54
CA LEU A 258 2.66 5.60 2.80
C LEU A 258 2.96 6.51 1.59
N HIS A 259 4.01 6.19 0.83
CA HIS A 259 4.47 7.00 -0.29
C HIS A 259 3.65 6.87 -1.58
N LYS A 260 2.69 5.93 -1.65
CA LYS A 260 1.87 5.73 -2.87
C LYS A 260 0.62 6.59 -2.87
N TRP A 261 -0.28 6.35 -1.93
CA TRP A 261 -1.62 6.96 -1.88
C TRP A 261 -1.80 7.90 -0.70
N PHE A 262 -0.83 7.93 0.20
CA PHE A 262 -0.85 8.73 1.42
C PHE A 262 0.27 9.77 1.42
N PHE A 263 0.65 10.26 0.23
CA PHE A 263 1.44 11.47 0.00
C PHE A 263 2.79 11.60 0.74
N CYS A 264 3.31 10.54 1.35
CA CYS A 264 4.63 10.59 1.97
C CYS A 264 5.72 10.61 0.89
N PRO A 265 6.90 11.18 1.18
CA PRO A 265 8.09 10.95 0.37
C PRO A 265 8.43 9.45 0.27
N PRO A 266 9.20 9.02 -0.74
CA PRO A 266 9.67 7.65 -0.87
C PRO A 266 10.36 7.13 0.41
N SER A 267 10.45 5.80 0.53
CA SER A 267 11.03 5.12 1.70
C SER A 267 10.21 5.32 2.99
N ALA A 268 8.88 5.24 2.88
CA ALA A 268 7.97 5.19 4.01
C ALA A 268 6.81 4.20 3.74
N ALA A 269 6.65 3.26 4.66
CA ALA A 269 5.56 2.30 4.77
C ALA A 269 5.31 1.97 6.24
N PHE A 270 4.14 1.44 6.56
CA PHE A 270 3.94 0.81 7.87
C PHE A 270 3.76 -0.69 7.74
N LEU A 271 4.17 -1.40 8.78
CA LEU A 271 3.82 -2.79 9.06
C LEU A 271 3.05 -2.81 10.37
N TYR A 272 1.76 -3.14 10.27
CA TYR A 272 0.96 -3.51 11.41
C TYR A 272 1.23 -4.98 11.76
N CYS A 273 1.48 -5.26 13.03
CA CYS A 273 1.59 -6.58 13.61
C CYS A 273 0.66 -6.65 14.81
N ARG A 274 -0.36 -7.50 14.72
CA ARG A 274 -1.30 -7.72 15.82
C ARG A 274 -0.54 -8.09 17.09
N LYS A 275 -0.92 -7.50 18.22
CA LYS A 275 -0.37 -7.86 19.53
C LYS A 275 -0.76 -9.29 19.89
N SER A 276 0.22 -10.18 19.94
CA SER A 276 0.02 -11.60 20.27
C SER A 276 1.32 -12.21 20.76
N ALA A 277 1.23 -13.14 21.73
CA ALA A 277 2.39 -13.90 22.19
C ALA A 277 3.06 -14.69 21.04
N LYS A 278 2.29 -15.09 20.01
CA LYS A 278 2.80 -15.79 18.82
C LYS A 278 3.83 -14.98 18.01
N PHE A 279 3.81 -13.65 18.14
CA PHE A 279 4.64 -12.73 17.35
C PHE A 279 5.63 -11.96 18.23
N SER A 280 5.87 -12.43 19.46
CA SER A 280 6.83 -11.82 20.38
C SER A 280 8.27 -11.89 19.88
N ASP A 281 8.61 -12.93 19.10
CA ASP A 281 9.93 -13.12 18.48
C ASP A 281 9.99 -12.60 17.02
N LEU A 282 9.10 -11.68 16.64
CA LEU A 282 9.17 -11.02 15.34
C LEU A 282 10.19 -9.87 15.38
N HIS A 283 11.27 -9.99 14.60
CA HIS A 283 12.37 -9.04 14.60
C HIS A 283 12.61 -8.41 13.23
N HIS A 284 13.21 -7.21 13.23
CA HIS A 284 13.65 -6.57 12.00
C HIS A 284 14.91 -7.29 11.45
N PRO A 285 15.00 -7.60 10.13
CA PRO A 285 16.13 -8.34 9.56
C PRO A 285 17.46 -7.58 9.63
N VAL A 286 17.39 -6.24 9.63
CA VAL A 286 18.54 -5.38 9.91
C VAL A 286 18.64 -5.18 11.41
N VAL A 287 19.59 -5.90 12.03
CA VAL A 287 19.87 -5.83 13.46
C VAL A 287 20.65 -4.55 13.77
N SER A 288 20.19 -3.80 14.77
CA SER A 288 20.86 -2.58 15.26
C SER A 288 20.72 -2.45 16.78
N HIS A 289 21.01 -1.27 17.33
CA HIS A 289 21.05 -1.02 18.78
C HIS A 289 19.74 -1.28 19.52
N GLU A 290 18.60 -1.33 18.82
CA GLU A 290 17.28 -1.53 19.40
C GLU A 290 16.79 -3.00 19.39
N TYR A 291 17.64 -3.94 18.96
CA TYR A 291 17.29 -5.37 18.93
C TYR A 291 16.80 -5.89 20.29
N GLY A 292 15.69 -6.62 20.29
CA GLY A 292 15.07 -7.19 21.48
C GLY A 292 14.07 -6.25 22.18
N ASN A 293 13.94 -5.01 21.73
CA ASN A 293 12.95 -4.05 22.27
C ASN A 293 11.59 -4.12 21.54
N GLY A 294 11.39 -5.14 20.69
CA GLY A 294 10.20 -5.37 19.89
C GLY A 294 10.26 -4.68 18.53
N LEU A 295 9.64 -5.30 17.52
CA LEU A 295 9.74 -4.89 16.10
C LEU A 295 9.53 -3.39 15.86
N ALA A 296 8.56 -2.79 16.55
CA ALA A 296 8.21 -1.39 16.34
C ALA A 296 9.27 -0.42 16.86
N ILE A 297 10.06 -0.82 17.86
CA ILE A 297 11.22 -0.06 18.36
C ILE A 297 12.44 -0.38 17.52
N GLU A 298 12.66 -1.65 17.19
CA GLU A 298 13.74 -2.10 16.29
C GLU A 298 13.73 -1.38 14.94
N SER A 299 12.54 -1.12 14.39
CA SER A 299 12.38 -0.43 13.11
C SER A 299 12.68 1.07 13.17
N THR A 300 12.84 1.67 14.36
CA THR A 300 13.11 3.12 14.51
C THR A 300 14.55 3.50 14.20
N TRP A 301 15.48 2.54 14.32
CA TRP A 301 16.88 2.75 14.01
C TRP A 301 17.51 1.47 13.46
N ILE A 302 17.69 1.43 12.15
CA ILE A 302 18.30 0.30 11.42
C ILE A 302 19.65 0.67 10.81
N GLY A 303 20.34 1.61 11.47
CA GLY A 303 21.58 2.23 11.01
C GLY A 303 21.40 3.67 10.51
N THR A 304 22.52 4.38 10.33
CA THR A 304 22.52 5.79 9.94
C THR A 304 22.06 5.97 8.49
N ARG A 305 21.00 6.76 8.30
CA ARG A 305 20.38 7.06 7.00
C ARG A 305 19.41 8.25 7.13
N ASP A 306 18.79 8.65 6.03
CA ASP A 306 17.72 9.66 6.06
C ASP A 306 16.39 9.05 6.56
N TYR A 307 15.90 9.53 7.70
CA TYR A 307 14.61 9.16 8.30
C TYR A 307 13.51 10.21 8.07
N SER A 308 13.80 11.29 7.33
CA SER A 308 12.88 12.41 7.13
C SER A 308 11.54 12.00 6.51
N SER A 309 11.52 10.99 5.62
CA SER A 309 10.29 10.45 5.03
C SER A 309 9.34 9.86 6.08
N GLN A 310 9.89 9.28 7.14
CA GLN A 310 9.13 8.69 8.24
C GLN A 310 8.65 9.74 9.24
N LEU A 311 9.37 10.87 9.36
CA LEU A 311 9.10 11.95 10.30
C LEU A 311 8.05 12.96 9.79
N VAL A 312 7.71 12.94 8.50
CA VAL A 312 6.73 13.88 7.92
C VAL A 312 5.29 13.36 7.94
N VAL A 313 5.03 12.16 8.47
CA VAL A 313 3.67 11.58 8.52
C VAL A 313 2.65 12.53 9.18
N PRO A 314 2.95 13.24 10.28
CA PRO A 314 2.03 14.25 10.83
C PRO A 314 1.73 15.39 9.86
N SER A 315 2.74 15.89 9.13
CA SER A 315 2.54 16.94 8.10
C SER A 315 1.70 16.46 6.92
N VAL A 316 1.79 15.17 6.57
CA VAL A 316 0.93 14.53 5.58
C VAL A 316 -0.51 14.47 6.07
N VAL A 317 -0.74 14.13 7.35
CA VAL A 317 -2.07 14.13 7.97
C VAL A 317 -2.68 15.54 7.93
N GLU A 318 -1.90 16.57 8.23
CA GLU A 318 -2.35 17.97 8.10
C GLU A 318 -2.77 18.30 6.66
N PHE A 319 -1.98 17.90 5.65
CA PHE A 319 -2.34 18.10 4.25
C PHE A 319 -3.64 17.37 3.88
N VAL A 320 -3.76 16.09 4.24
CA VAL A 320 -4.95 15.27 3.99
C VAL A 320 -6.20 15.85 4.64
N ASN A 321 -6.09 16.40 5.86
CA ASN A 321 -7.20 16.99 6.59
C ASN A 321 -7.71 18.31 5.98
N ARG A 322 -6.99 18.92 5.03
CA ARG A 322 -7.50 20.07 4.25
C ARG A 322 -8.56 19.66 3.23
N PHE A 323 -8.68 18.38 2.88
CA PHE A 323 -9.71 17.91 1.96
C PHE A 323 -11.04 17.71 2.68
N ARG A 324 -12.15 17.99 1.98
CA ARG A 324 -13.50 17.72 2.52
C ARG A 324 -13.64 16.21 2.76
N GLY A 325 -13.87 15.81 4.01
CA GLY A 325 -13.94 14.40 4.39
C GLY A 325 -12.57 13.74 4.58
N GLY A 326 -11.47 14.50 4.57
CA GLY A 326 -10.12 14.00 4.79
C GLY A 326 -9.74 12.88 3.82
N ILE A 327 -9.13 11.82 4.38
CA ILE A 327 -8.71 10.63 3.63
C ILE A 327 -9.87 9.92 2.92
N GLU A 328 -11.05 9.87 3.54
CA GLU A 328 -12.26 9.26 2.96
C GLU A 328 -12.76 10.06 1.76
N GLY A 329 -12.73 11.39 1.87
CA GLY A 329 -13.07 12.29 0.78
C GLY A 329 -12.16 12.13 -0.44
N ILE A 330 -10.85 11.97 -0.21
CA ILE A 330 -9.88 11.72 -1.28
C ILE A 330 -10.14 10.37 -1.95
N LYS A 331 -10.32 9.28 -1.17
CA LYS A 331 -10.62 7.95 -1.72
C LYS A 331 -11.87 7.98 -2.59
N LYS A 332 -12.95 8.58 -2.09
CA LYS A 332 -14.22 8.70 -2.83
C LYS A 332 -14.05 9.49 -4.12
N ARG A 333 -13.44 10.69 -4.06
CA ARG A 333 -13.13 11.52 -5.24
C ARG A 333 -12.35 10.71 -6.27
N ASN A 334 -11.29 10.04 -5.84
CA ASN A 334 -10.42 9.32 -6.75
C ASN A 334 -11.12 8.14 -7.41
N HIS A 335 -11.90 7.38 -6.66
CA HIS A 335 -12.69 6.28 -7.18
C HIS A 335 -13.72 6.76 -8.22
N GLU A 336 -14.53 7.78 -7.89
CA GLU A 336 -15.55 8.30 -8.79
C GLU A 336 -14.95 8.78 -10.12
N VAL A 337 -13.83 9.49 -10.05
CA VAL A 337 -13.17 9.99 -11.26
C VAL A 337 -12.50 8.87 -12.04
N VAL A 338 -11.77 7.94 -11.40
CA VAL A 338 -11.09 6.86 -12.12
C VAL A 338 -12.09 5.94 -12.83
N VAL A 339 -13.24 5.66 -12.20
CA VAL A 339 -14.33 4.89 -12.82
C VAL A 339 -14.91 5.63 -14.02
N ARG A 340 -15.18 6.93 -13.89
CA ARG A 340 -15.69 7.74 -15.01
C ARG A 340 -14.70 7.77 -16.18
N MET A 341 -13.42 7.97 -15.91
CA MET A 341 -12.37 7.98 -16.93
C MET A 341 -12.19 6.59 -17.56
N GLY A 342 -12.22 5.52 -16.76
CA GLY A 342 -12.14 4.15 -17.26
C GLY A 342 -13.29 3.80 -18.20
N LYS A 343 -14.52 4.18 -17.86
CA LYS A 343 -15.70 4.01 -18.73
C LYS A 343 -15.57 4.79 -20.03
N MET A 344 -15.16 6.06 -19.95
CA MET A 344 -14.92 6.89 -21.14
C MET A 344 -13.90 6.26 -22.08
N LEU A 345 -12.79 5.73 -21.55
CA LEU A 345 -11.77 5.05 -22.35
C LEU A 345 -12.29 3.75 -22.96
N ALA A 346 -12.97 2.91 -22.17
CA ALA A 346 -13.56 1.65 -22.65
C ALA A 346 -14.56 1.90 -23.78
N GLU A 347 -15.48 2.85 -23.62
CA GLU A 347 -16.46 3.27 -24.62
C GLU A 347 -15.76 3.81 -25.89
N SER A 348 -14.76 4.67 -25.72
CA SER A 348 -14.03 5.26 -26.85
C SER A 348 -13.24 4.24 -27.68
N TRP A 349 -12.90 3.10 -27.09
CA TRP A 349 -12.11 2.05 -27.74
C TRP A 349 -12.93 0.83 -28.14
N GLY A 350 -14.23 0.80 -27.82
CA GLY A 350 -15.10 -0.36 -28.06
C GLY A 350 -14.68 -1.58 -27.24
N THR A 351 -14.19 -1.38 -26.02
CA THR A 351 -13.69 -2.42 -25.12
C THR A 351 -14.46 -2.41 -23.80
N SER A 352 -13.94 -3.10 -22.77
CA SER A 352 -14.56 -3.22 -21.46
C SER A 352 -13.56 -3.00 -20.32
N LEU A 353 -14.09 -2.79 -19.12
CA LEU A 353 -13.29 -2.76 -17.90
C LEU A 353 -12.86 -4.18 -17.51
N GLY A 354 -11.71 -4.31 -16.84
CA GLY A 354 -11.20 -5.59 -16.36
C GLY A 354 -11.90 -6.14 -15.11
N CYS A 355 -12.69 -5.31 -14.43
CA CYS A 355 -13.56 -5.71 -13.33
C CYS A 355 -14.71 -4.69 -13.14
N PRO A 356 -15.78 -5.07 -12.40
CA PRO A 356 -16.81 -4.15 -11.97
C PRO A 356 -16.26 -2.93 -11.22
N PRO A 357 -16.90 -1.75 -11.34
CA PRO A 357 -16.45 -0.54 -10.65
C PRO A 357 -16.30 -0.66 -9.14
N ASP A 358 -17.14 -1.42 -8.46
CA ASP A 358 -17.07 -1.68 -7.00
C ASP A 358 -15.86 -2.51 -6.58
N MET A 359 -15.22 -3.21 -7.52
CA MET A 359 -13.95 -3.91 -7.33
C MET A 359 -12.75 -3.04 -7.72
N CYS A 360 -12.96 -1.74 -7.90
CA CYS A 360 -11.94 -0.74 -8.20
C CYS A 360 -11.83 0.26 -7.03
N SER A 361 -10.63 0.78 -6.82
CA SER A 361 -10.38 1.85 -5.84
C SER A 361 -9.98 3.13 -6.58
N SER A 362 -8.79 3.66 -6.33
CA SER A 362 -8.20 4.77 -7.11
C SER A 362 -7.49 4.29 -8.39
N MET A 363 -7.62 3.00 -8.73
CA MET A 363 -7.07 2.36 -9.93
C MET A 363 -8.11 1.50 -10.61
N ILE A 364 -8.04 1.40 -11.94
CA ILE A 364 -8.91 0.54 -12.75
C ILE A 364 -8.19 -0.02 -13.97
N MET A 365 -8.59 -1.22 -14.39
CA MET A 365 -8.11 -1.86 -15.61
C MET A 365 -9.07 -1.56 -16.77
N VAL A 366 -8.54 -1.05 -17.88
CA VAL A 366 -9.31 -0.76 -19.10
C VAL A 366 -8.75 -1.60 -20.25
N GLY A 367 -9.61 -2.35 -20.93
CA GLY A 367 -9.23 -3.11 -22.12
C GLY A 367 -8.67 -2.21 -23.21
N LEU A 368 -7.64 -2.67 -23.92
CA LEU A 368 -7.10 -2.02 -25.10
C LEU A 368 -7.63 -2.71 -26.36
N PRO A 369 -7.80 -1.99 -27.49
CA PRO A 369 -8.22 -2.60 -28.75
C PRO A 369 -7.37 -3.81 -29.15
N SER A 370 -8.00 -4.93 -29.49
CA SER A 370 -7.33 -6.19 -29.89
C SER A 370 -6.40 -5.99 -31.10
N CYS A 371 -6.78 -5.10 -32.02
CA CYS A 371 -6.00 -4.75 -33.21
C CYS A 371 -4.60 -4.16 -32.91
N LEU A 372 -4.33 -3.71 -31.68
CA LEU A 372 -2.96 -3.31 -31.27
C LEU A 372 -2.00 -4.51 -31.21
N GLY A 373 -2.50 -5.75 -31.23
CA GLY A 373 -1.67 -6.95 -31.36
C GLY A 373 -0.74 -7.20 -30.17
N ILE A 374 -1.23 -7.02 -28.93
CA ILE A 374 -0.46 -7.26 -27.71
C ILE A 374 -0.45 -8.77 -27.41
N MET A 375 0.66 -9.46 -27.65
CA MET A 375 0.74 -10.93 -27.58
C MET A 375 1.67 -11.42 -26.46
N SER A 376 2.32 -10.50 -25.73
CA SER A 376 3.28 -10.83 -24.68
C SER A 376 3.48 -9.70 -23.70
N GLU A 377 4.08 -9.99 -22.55
CA GLU A 377 4.58 -8.96 -21.63
C GLU A 377 5.63 -8.05 -22.27
N ARG A 378 6.39 -8.55 -23.26
CA ARG A 378 7.35 -7.71 -23.99
C ARG A 378 6.63 -6.64 -24.81
N ASP A 379 5.51 -6.99 -25.44
CA ASP A 379 4.73 -6.03 -26.22
C ASP A 379 4.12 -4.94 -25.35
N THR A 380 3.70 -5.27 -24.12
CA THR A 380 3.18 -4.25 -23.20
C THR A 380 4.26 -3.25 -22.79
N LEU A 381 5.50 -3.71 -22.56
CA LEU A 381 6.63 -2.84 -22.27
C LEU A 381 6.96 -1.93 -23.46
N LYS A 382 6.97 -2.48 -24.68
CA LYS A 382 7.21 -1.72 -25.90
C LYS A 382 6.14 -0.66 -26.12
N LEU A 383 4.86 -1.02 -26.03
CA LEU A 383 3.75 -0.08 -26.19
C LEU A 383 3.78 1.01 -25.11
N ARG A 384 4.06 0.65 -23.85
CA ARG A 384 4.23 1.62 -22.76
C ARG A 384 5.35 2.61 -23.05
N THR A 385 6.49 2.15 -23.57
CA THR A 385 7.60 3.04 -23.96
C THR A 385 7.21 3.94 -25.13
N HIS A 386 6.55 3.39 -26.15
CA HIS A 386 6.06 4.16 -27.29
C HIS A 386 5.06 5.26 -26.87
N LEU A 387 4.11 4.95 -25.98
CA LEU A 387 3.18 5.93 -25.42
C LEU A 387 3.90 7.04 -24.64
N ARG A 388 4.95 6.70 -23.88
CA ARG A 388 5.75 7.69 -23.16
C ARG A 388 6.47 8.62 -24.13
N ASP A 389 7.16 8.05 -25.11
CA ASP A 389 8.12 8.78 -25.93
C ASP A 389 7.42 9.59 -27.03
N CYS A 390 6.38 9.03 -27.65
CA CYS A 390 5.68 9.67 -28.77
C CYS A 390 4.46 10.47 -28.33
N PHE A 391 3.82 10.11 -27.22
CA PHE A 391 2.55 10.72 -26.79
C PHE A 391 2.61 11.37 -25.41
N ARG A 392 3.74 11.26 -24.70
CA ARG A 392 3.90 11.78 -23.32
C ARG A 392 2.83 11.22 -22.38
N VAL A 393 2.47 9.94 -22.52
CA VAL A 393 1.51 9.24 -21.65
C VAL A 393 2.24 8.18 -20.84
N GLU A 394 2.13 8.24 -19.51
CA GLU A 394 2.68 7.22 -18.62
C GLU A 394 1.57 6.34 -18.02
N VAL A 395 1.49 5.11 -18.54
CA VAL A 395 0.49 4.12 -18.11
C VAL A 395 1.06 2.70 -18.14
N PRO A 396 0.92 1.90 -17.06
CA PRO A 396 1.22 0.48 -17.08
C PRO A 396 0.23 -0.29 -17.95
N ILE A 397 0.73 -1.29 -18.66
CA ILE A 397 -0.07 -2.17 -19.49
C ILE A 397 0.16 -3.62 -19.04
N TYR A 398 -0.93 -4.31 -18.74
CA TYR A 398 -0.97 -5.70 -18.35
C TYR A 398 -1.30 -6.57 -19.56
N TYR A 399 -0.60 -7.70 -19.68
CA TYR A 399 -0.89 -8.72 -20.68
C TYR A 399 -1.67 -9.86 -20.02
N ARG A 400 -2.79 -10.21 -20.62
CA ARG A 400 -3.58 -11.40 -20.30
C ARG A 400 -3.44 -12.38 -21.46
N ALA A 401 -2.87 -13.56 -21.19
CA ALA A 401 -2.87 -14.63 -22.16
C ALA A 401 -4.30 -15.00 -22.57
N PRO A 402 -4.56 -15.22 -23.88
CA PRO A 402 -5.87 -15.68 -24.34
C PRO A 402 -6.16 -17.08 -23.80
N LYS A 403 -7.43 -17.34 -23.48
CA LYS A 403 -7.90 -18.67 -23.10
C LYS A 403 -8.29 -19.46 -24.35
N GLU A 404 -8.17 -20.78 -24.29
CA GLU A 404 -8.59 -21.66 -25.37
C GLU A 404 -10.07 -21.43 -25.71
N GLY A 405 -10.36 -21.21 -27.00
CA GLY A 405 -11.72 -20.96 -27.51
C GLY A 405 -12.17 -19.49 -27.50
N GLU A 406 -11.36 -18.54 -27.00
CA GLU A 406 -11.69 -17.11 -27.12
C GLU A 406 -11.52 -16.62 -28.57
N ILE A 407 -12.51 -15.88 -29.09
CA ILE A 407 -12.47 -15.26 -30.41
C ILE A 407 -12.16 -13.77 -30.23
N ASP A 408 -11.07 -13.31 -30.85
CA ASP A 408 -10.54 -11.92 -30.76
C ASP A 408 -10.50 -11.34 -29.33
N PRO A 409 -9.83 -12.02 -28.38
CA PRO A 409 -9.83 -11.58 -26.99
C PRO A 409 -9.06 -10.26 -26.80
N VAL A 410 -9.57 -9.43 -25.88
CA VAL A 410 -8.77 -8.34 -25.30
C VAL A 410 -7.65 -8.94 -24.46
N THR A 411 -6.43 -8.88 -24.97
CA THR A 411 -5.20 -9.38 -24.33
C THR A 411 -4.41 -8.29 -23.61
N GLY A 412 -4.62 -7.02 -23.95
CA GLY A 412 -3.97 -5.88 -23.30
C GLY A 412 -4.92 -5.07 -22.43
N TYR A 413 -4.50 -4.71 -21.22
CA TYR A 413 -5.27 -3.85 -20.32
C TYR A 413 -4.39 -2.73 -19.77
N ALA A 414 -4.82 -1.48 -19.94
CA ALA A 414 -4.18 -0.34 -19.30
C ALA A 414 -4.64 -0.22 -17.84
N ARG A 415 -3.69 -0.09 -16.91
CA ARG A 415 -3.99 0.21 -15.50
C ARG A 415 -3.89 1.71 -15.26
N ILE A 416 -5.00 2.42 -15.34
CA ILE A 416 -5.02 3.85 -15.02
C ILE A 416 -5.15 4.05 -13.51
N SER A 417 -4.50 5.09 -12.99
CA SER A 417 -4.53 5.49 -11.58
C SER A 417 -4.90 6.96 -11.50
N HIS A 418 -5.91 7.31 -10.70
CA HIS A 418 -6.31 8.70 -10.48
C HIS A 418 -5.91 9.18 -9.10
N GLN A 419 -5.38 10.40 -9.02
CA GLN A 419 -5.07 11.09 -7.78
C GLN A 419 -5.51 12.56 -7.88
N VAL A 420 -5.58 13.26 -6.75
CA VAL A 420 -6.10 14.65 -6.63
C VAL A 420 -5.51 15.67 -7.61
N TYR A 421 -4.30 15.43 -8.12
CA TYR A 421 -3.60 16.32 -9.06
C TYR A 421 -3.87 15.99 -10.54
N ASN A 422 -4.44 14.82 -10.84
CA ASN A 422 -4.74 14.42 -12.21
C ASN A 422 -5.90 15.22 -12.79
N LYS A 423 -5.86 15.44 -14.10
CA LYS A 423 -6.87 16.22 -14.81
C LYS A 423 -7.55 15.37 -15.88
N PRO A 424 -8.81 15.67 -16.27
CA PRO A 424 -9.49 14.96 -17.36
C PRO A 424 -8.65 14.89 -18.66
N GLU A 425 -7.91 15.96 -18.96
CA GLU A 425 -7.07 16.08 -20.16
C GLU A 425 -5.95 15.04 -20.22
N ASP A 426 -5.47 14.53 -19.06
CA ASP A 426 -4.49 13.44 -19.00
C ASP A 426 -5.06 12.16 -19.64
N TYR A 427 -6.34 11.87 -19.37
CA TYR A 427 -7.04 10.70 -19.87
C TYR A 427 -7.50 10.90 -21.31
N GLU A 428 -7.89 12.10 -21.70
CA GLU A 428 -8.20 12.44 -23.09
C GLU A 428 -6.97 12.31 -24.00
N ARG A 429 -5.80 12.76 -23.54
CA ARG A 429 -4.54 12.53 -24.25
C ARG A 429 -4.27 11.04 -24.45
N PHE A 430 -4.51 10.22 -23.42
CA PHE A 430 -4.36 8.77 -23.55
C PHE A 430 -5.37 8.16 -24.52
N ARG A 431 -6.64 8.56 -24.44
CA ARG A 431 -7.70 8.18 -25.38
C ARG A 431 -7.26 8.42 -26.82
N ASP A 432 -6.83 9.65 -27.10
CA ASP A 432 -6.51 10.13 -28.44
C ASP A 432 -5.22 9.49 -28.97
N ALA A 433 -4.24 9.21 -28.11
CA ALA A 433 -3.05 8.44 -28.46
C ALA A 433 -3.43 7.04 -28.97
N ILE A 434 -4.25 6.30 -28.23
CA ILE A 434 -4.69 4.96 -28.64
C ILE A 434 -5.54 5.02 -29.92
N LYS A 435 -6.46 5.99 -30.04
CA LYS A 435 -7.25 6.17 -31.28
C LYS A 435 -6.37 6.45 -32.49
N LYS A 436 -5.32 7.27 -32.33
CA LYS A 436 -4.36 7.55 -33.39
C LYS A 436 -3.63 6.29 -33.82
N LEU A 437 -3.11 5.50 -32.87
CA LEU A 437 -2.45 4.22 -33.17
C LEU A 437 -3.38 3.28 -33.93
N VAL A 438 -4.62 3.12 -33.48
CA VAL A 438 -5.62 2.29 -34.18
C VAL A 438 -5.90 2.82 -35.59
N GLY A 439 -6.09 4.13 -35.76
CA GLY A 439 -6.32 4.76 -37.07
C GLY A 439 -5.14 4.63 -38.04
N ASP A 440 -3.92 4.58 -37.51
CA ASP A 440 -2.69 4.39 -38.29
C ASP A 440 -2.40 2.89 -38.58
N ASN A 441 -3.33 1.97 -38.25
CA ASN A 441 -3.16 0.51 -38.32
C ASN A 441 -1.90 0.00 -37.58
N PHE A 442 -1.56 0.66 -36.47
CA PHE A 442 -0.42 0.30 -35.65
C PHE A 442 -0.61 -1.07 -34.99
N THR A 443 0.48 -1.86 -34.93
CA THR A 443 0.54 -3.10 -34.15
C THR A 443 1.81 -3.14 -33.31
N CYS A 444 1.78 -3.78 -32.14
CA CYS A 444 2.95 -3.91 -31.27
C CYS A 444 4.10 -4.69 -31.94
N ALA A 445 3.79 -5.54 -32.92
CA ALA A 445 4.77 -6.22 -33.76
C ALA A 445 5.64 -5.24 -34.59
N SER A 446 5.13 -4.04 -34.88
CA SER A 446 5.89 -2.99 -35.59
C SER A 446 6.95 -2.29 -34.73
N LEU A 447 6.87 -2.42 -33.40
CA LEU A 447 7.86 -1.83 -32.50
C LEU A 447 9.13 -2.70 -32.50
N SER A 448 10.26 -2.07 -32.84
CA SER A 448 11.58 -2.71 -32.80
C SER A 448 11.93 -3.23 -31.40
N ALA A 449 12.91 -4.14 -31.38
CA ALA A 449 13.31 -4.96 -30.24
C ALA A 449 13.78 -4.17 -29.02
#